data_AF-A0AA88CWC0-F1
#
_entry.id   AF-A0AA88CWC0-F1
#
_cell.length_a   1.000
_cell.length_b   1.000
_cell.length_c   1.000
_cell.angle_alpha   90.00
_cell.angle_beta   90.00
_cell.angle_gamma   90.00
#
_symmetry.space_group_name_H-M   'P 1'
#
loop_
_entity.id
_entity.type
_entity.pdbx_description
1 polymer ?
#
loop_
_entity_poly.entity_id
_entity_poly.type
_entity_poly.pdbx_seq_one_letter_code
_entity_poly.pdbx_strand_id
1 'polypeptide(L)'
;MKSFEPELKGLVDYGVTEIPCIFHHPSDNLEENFISVDSQLSVPVVDLRGLTTESSAKRKEIVERVREASEKWGFFQIVNHGIPKSVLEEMKYDVRWFYEQATEVKKESYARDPTKTVMYNSNFDLYSGISTNWSDIIICHMAPNPPNAEDDVYVI
;
A
#
# COMPACT_ATOMS: atom_id res chain seq x y z
N MET A 1 25.13 18.33 3.09
CA MET A 1 25.03 17.16 2.20
C MET A 1 24.02 16.23 2.85
N LYS A 2 22.80 16.11 2.31
CA LYS A 2 21.80 15.20 2.86
C LYS A 2 22.24 13.78 2.49
N SER A 3 22.62 12.98 3.48
CA SER A 3 23.00 11.58 3.28
C SER A 3 21.81 10.83 2.73
N PHE A 4 22.02 10.13 1.61
CA PHE A 4 21.04 9.19 1.09
C PHE A 4 21.02 7.98 2.03
N GLU A 5 19.88 7.76 2.69
CA GLU A 5 19.65 6.54 3.46
C GLU A 5 19.37 5.40 2.47
N PRO A 6 20.03 4.24 2.61
CA PRO A 6 19.89 3.16 1.65
C PRO A 6 18.46 2.64 1.63
N GLU A 7 17.89 2.53 0.42
CA GLU A 7 16.60 1.86 0.15
C GLU A 7 16.68 0.39 0.57
N LEU A 8 15.57 -0.18 1.03
CA LEU A 8 15.55 -1.58 1.49
C LEU A 8 15.83 -2.56 0.37
N LYS A 9 15.29 -2.30 -0.84
CA LYS A 9 15.65 -3.08 -2.02
C LYS A 9 17.17 -3.05 -2.23
N GLY A 10 17.79 -1.89 -2.05
CA GLY A 10 19.24 -1.75 -2.09
C GLY A 10 19.93 -2.67 -1.08
N LEU A 11 19.49 -2.68 0.19
CA LEU A 11 20.04 -3.59 1.21
C LEU A 11 19.96 -5.06 0.79
N VAL A 12 18.81 -5.48 0.24
CA VAL A 12 18.63 -6.85 -0.27
C VAL A 12 19.56 -7.13 -1.45
N ASP A 13 19.66 -6.23 -2.41
CA ASP A 13 20.53 -6.36 -3.59
C ASP A 13 22.02 -6.39 -3.21
N TYR A 14 22.42 -5.72 -2.12
CA TYR A 14 23.77 -5.78 -1.53
C TYR A 14 24.04 -7.09 -0.77
N GLY A 15 23.06 -7.98 -0.64
CA GLY A 15 23.24 -9.30 -0.04
C GLY A 15 23.41 -9.27 1.47
N VAL A 16 22.73 -8.36 2.18
CA VAL A 16 22.72 -8.37 3.65
C VAL A 16 22.28 -9.73 4.18
N THR A 17 23.07 -10.31 5.09
CA THR A 17 22.83 -11.64 5.66
C THR A 17 22.08 -11.58 6.99
N GLU A 18 22.02 -10.41 7.61
CA GLU A 18 21.35 -10.15 8.87
C GLU A 18 20.47 -8.91 8.74
N ILE A 19 19.31 -8.93 9.40
CA ILE A 19 18.39 -7.80 9.46
C ILE A 19 19.03 -6.76 10.40
N PRO A 20 19.22 -5.49 9.96
CA PRO A 20 19.72 -4.45 10.83
C PRO A 20 18.82 -4.20 12.04
N CYS A 21 19.41 -3.88 13.19
CA CYS A 21 18.68 -3.74 14.46
C CYS A 21 17.59 -2.65 14.45
N ILE A 22 17.67 -1.67 13.53
CA ILE A 22 16.63 -0.64 13.35
C ILE A 22 15.26 -1.22 12.93
N PHE A 23 15.24 -2.45 12.40
CA PHE A 23 14.03 -3.18 12.04
C PHE A 23 13.57 -4.17 13.13
N HIS A 24 14.32 -4.30 14.22
CA HIS A 24 13.93 -5.20 15.31
C HIS A 24 12.85 -4.53 16.14
N HIS A 25 11.63 -5.03 16.03
CA HIS A 25 10.54 -4.55 16.88
C HIS A 25 10.77 -5.07 18.32
N PRO A 26 10.70 -4.21 19.36
CA PRO A 26 10.74 -4.69 20.74
C PRO A 26 9.62 -5.70 20.96
N SER A 27 9.93 -6.79 21.67
CA SER A 27 9.02 -7.91 21.96
C SER A 27 7.88 -7.55 22.92
N ASP A 28 7.73 -6.27 23.29
CA ASP A 28 6.77 -5.84 24.29
C ASP A 28 5.34 -5.93 23.74
N ASN A 29 4.63 -6.98 24.17
CA ASN A 29 3.23 -7.30 23.88
C ASN A 29 2.91 -7.77 22.45
N LEU A 30 3.78 -8.58 21.85
CA LEU A 30 3.22 -9.65 21.02
C LEU A 30 2.57 -10.63 22.00
N GLU A 31 1.32 -10.39 22.38
CA GLU A 31 0.45 -11.52 22.70
C GLU A 31 0.48 -12.38 21.44
N GLU A 32 1.38 -13.36 21.41
CA GLU A 32 1.40 -14.47 20.47
C GLU A 32 0.17 -15.34 20.77
N ASN A 33 -1.01 -14.74 20.70
CA ASN A 33 -2.22 -15.40 20.26
C ASN A 33 -2.02 -15.69 18.76
N PHE A 34 -1.05 -16.54 18.44
CA PHE A 34 -1.26 -17.48 17.35
C PHE A 34 -2.43 -18.33 17.82
N ILE A 35 -3.64 -17.80 17.62
CA ILE A 35 -4.86 -18.59 17.67
C ILE A 35 -4.53 -19.73 16.72
N SER A 36 -4.32 -20.93 17.28
CA SER A 36 -4.31 -22.17 16.53
C SER A 36 -5.46 -22.04 15.54
N VAL A 37 -5.15 -21.90 14.25
CA VAL A 37 -6.13 -21.57 13.21
C VAL A 37 -7.00 -22.81 13.01
N ASP A 38 -7.85 -23.06 13.99
CA ASP A 38 -9.01 -23.92 13.91
C ASP A 38 -10.21 -23.01 14.14
N SER A 39 -10.58 -22.29 13.08
CA SER A 39 -11.92 -21.72 12.92
C SER A 39 -12.05 -21.12 11.52
N GLN A 40 -13.19 -21.40 10.90
CA GLN A 40 -13.61 -21.06 9.55
C GLN A 40 -13.81 -19.54 9.31
N LEU A 41 -12.88 -18.71 9.78
CA LEU A 41 -12.92 -17.27 9.58
C LEU A 41 -12.51 -16.96 8.15
N SER A 42 -13.51 -16.74 7.29
CA SER A 42 -13.30 -16.22 5.94
C SER A 42 -13.62 -14.74 5.90
N VAL A 43 -12.69 -13.95 5.35
CA VAL A 43 -12.88 -12.52 5.14
C VAL A 43 -14.12 -12.30 4.28
N PRO A 44 -15.05 -11.41 4.65
CA PRO A 44 -16.26 -11.16 3.86
C PRO A 44 -15.91 -10.74 2.44
N VAL A 45 -16.67 -11.28 1.47
CA VAL A 45 -16.59 -10.87 0.06
C VAL A 45 -17.89 -10.19 -0.34
N VAL A 46 -17.78 -8.94 -0.82
CA VAL A 46 -18.89 -8.13 -1.33
C VAL A 46 -18.83 -8.13 -2.86
N ASP A 47 -19.89 -8.61 -3.48
CA ASP A 47 -20.04 -8.64 -4.93
C ASP A 47 -20.83 -7.42 -5.42
N LEU A 48 -20.21 -6.57 -6.24
CA LEU A 48 -20.83 -5.35 -6.75
C LEU A 48 -21.61 -5.55 -8.06
N ARG A 49 -21.78 -6.79 -8.55
CA ARG A 49 -22.63 -7.06 -9.72
C ARG A 49 -24.03 -6.51 -9.52
N GLY A 50 -24.47 -5.69 -10.47
CA GLY A 50 -25.80 -5.10 -10.45
C GLY A 50 -25.90 -3.80 -9.65
N LEU A 51 -24.82 -3.29 -9.06
CA LEU A 51 -24.83 -2.02 -8.32
C LEU A 51 -25.31 -0.82 -9.17
N THR A 52 -24.95 -0.83 -10.46
CA THR A 52 -25.28 0.21 -11.44
C THR A 52 -26.56 -0.09 -12.23
N THR A 53 -27.21 -1.23 -11.98
CA THR A 53 -28.50 -1.55 -12.63
C THR A 53 -29.64 -0.80 -11.94
N GLU A 54 -30.73 -0.51 -12.67
CA GLU A 54 -31.89 0.23 -12.15
C GLU A 54 -32.68 -0.50 -11.03
N SER A 55 -32.28 -1.72 -10.66
CA SER A 55 -32.91 -2.45 -9.56
C SER A 55 -32.54 -1.85 -8.20
N SER A 56 -33.43 -1.01 -7.68
CA SER A 56 -33.38 -0.45 -6.32
C SER A 56 -33.15 -1.54 -5.25
N ALA A 57 -33.70 -2.74 -5.43
CA ALA A 57 -33.56 -3.85 -4.50
C ALA A 57 -32.11 -4.39 -4.43
N LYS A 58 -31.45 -4.60 -5.59
CA LYS A 58 -30.08 -5.14 -5.62
C LYS A 58 -29.08 -4.16 -5.00
N ARG A 59 -29.23 -2.87 -5.31
CA ARG A 59 -28.41 -1.81 -4.69
C ARG A 59 -28.55 -1.81 -3.17
N LYS A 60 -29.77 -1.92 -2.64
CA LYS A 60 -30.01 -1.99 -1.18
C LYS A 60 -29.33 -3.21 -0.54
N GLU A 61 -29.42 -4.38 -1.17
CA GLU A 61 -28.73 -5.60 -0.70
C GLU A 61 -27.21 -5.40 -0.62
N ILE A 62 -26.59 -4.81 -1.65
CA ILE A 62 -25.15 -4.57 -1.67
C ILE A 62 -24.74 -3.57 -0.57
N VAL A 63 -25.47 -2.47 -0.43
CA VAL A 63 -25.23 -1.47 0.63
C VAL A 63 -25.31 -2.11 2.01
N GLU A 64 -26.29 -2.99 2.22
CA GLU A 64 -26.45 -3.70 3.50
C GLU A 64 -25.26 -4.65 3.77
N ARG A 65 -24.79 -5.38 2.77
CA ARG A 65 -23.58 -6.22 2.90
C ARG A 65 -22.34 -5.40 3.24
N VAL A 66 -22.17 -4.22 2.64
CA VAL A 66 -21.06 -3.30 2.97
C VAL A 66 -21.17 -2.80 4.40
N ARG A 67 -22.39 -2.45 4.85
CA ARG A 67 -22.65 -2.02 6.23
C ARG A 67 -22.29 -3.13 7.22
N GLU A 68 -22.81 -4.33 7.01
CA GLU A 68 -22.54 -5.47 7.89
C GLU A 68 -21.06 -5.85 7.95
N ALA A 69 -20.37 -5.86 6.81
CA ALA A 69 -18.94 -6.17 6.75
C ALA A 69 -18.11 -5.08 7.47
N SER A 70 -18.43 -3.81 7.25
CA SER A 70 -17.79 -2.69 7.95
C SER A 70 -18.00 -2.77 9.46
N GLU A 71 -19.22 -3.03 9.93
CA GLU A 71 -19.56 -3.06 11.37
C GLU A 71 -18.95 -4.27 12.09
N LYS A 72 -18.96 -5.45 11.46
CA LYS A 72 -18.54 -6.70 12.11
C LYS A 72 -17.06 -6.99 11.94
N TRP A 73 -16.45 -6.56 10.83
CA TRP A 73 -15.06 -6.90 10.48
C TRP A 73 -14.14 -5.69 10.39
N GLY A 74 -14.65 -4.52 10.01
CA GLY A 74 -13.82 -3.34 9.71
C GLY A 74 -13.04 -3.44 8.38
N PHE A 75 -13.08 -4.59 7.70
CA PHE A 75 -12.48 -4.81 6.39
C PHE A 75 -13.20 -5.93 5.61
N PHE A 76 -13.13 -5.89 4.28
CA PHE A 76 -13.73 -6.89 3.39
C PHE A 76 -13.09 -6.83 2.00
N GLN A 77 -13.28 -7.89 1.22
CA GLN A 77 -12.89 -7.93 -0.19
C GLN A 77 -14.05 -7.50 -1.09
N ILE A 78 -13.72 -6.86 -2.21
CA ILE A 78 -14.71 -6.48 -3.23
C ILE A 78 -14.42 -7.24 -4.52
N VAL A 79 -15.45 -7.84 -5.11
CA VAL A 79 -15.38 -8.46 -6.44
C VAL A 79 -16.38 -7.81 -7.40
N ASN A 80 -16.12 -7.93 -8.70
CA ASN A 80 -16.91 -7.32 -9.77
C ASN A 80 -17.10 -5.80 -9.58
N HIS A 81 -16.03 -5.12 -9.16
CA HIS A 81 -15.99 -3.69 -8.88
C HIS A 81 -16.07 -2.77 -10.11
N GLY A 82 -16.10 -3.34 -11.32
CA GLY A 82 -16.22 -2.58 -12.58
C GLY A 82 -14.91 -2.00 -13.11
N ILE A 83 -13.86 -1.90 -12.29
CA ILE A 83 -12.50 -1.54 -12.76
C ILE A 83 -11.99 -2.63 -13.72
N PRO A 84 -11.59 -2.28 -14.96
CA PRO A 84 -11.05 -3.24 -15.92
C PRO A 84 -9.81 -3.95 -15.40
N LYS A 85 -9.69 -5.25 -15.71
CA LYS A 85 -8.52 -6.05 -15.32
C LYS A 85 -7.21 -5.46 -15.89
N SER A 86 -7.23 -4.91 -17.11
CA SER A 86 -6.06 -4.30 -17.73
C SER A 86 -5.48 -3.17 -16.88
N VAL A 87 -6.33 -2.30 -16.32
CA VAL A 87 -5.91 -1.18 -15.46
C VAL A 87 -5.22 -1.70 -14.19
N LEU A 88 -5.73 -2.79 -13.60
CA LEU A 88 -5.10 -3.40 -12.42
C LEU A 88 -3.74 -4.03 -12.73
N GLU A 89 -3.59 -4.63 -13.91
CA GLU A 89 -2.33 -5.25 -14.32
C GLU A 89 -1.29 -4.21 -14.74
N GLU A 90 -1.70 -3.13 -15.43
CA GLU A 90 -0.88 -1.98 -15.76
C GLU A 90 -0.35 -1.31 -14.48
N MET A 91 -1.22 -1.00 -13.51
CA MET A 91 -0.80 -0.43 -12.22
C MET A 91 0.24 -1.29 -11.49
N LYS A 92 0.09 -2.62 -11.50
CA LYS A 92 1.08 -3.53 -10.89
C LYS A 92 2.41 -3.52 -11.64
N TYR A 93 2.35 -3.43 -12.96
CA TYR A 93 3.52 -3.37 -13.82
C TYR A 93 4.29 -2.07 -13.58
N ASP A 94 3.62 -0.91 -13.60
CA ASP A 94 4.25 0.41 -13.45
C ASP A 94 4.90 0.57 -12.07
N VAL A 95 4.20 0.15 -11.01
CA VAL A 95 4.77 0.16 -9.66
C VAL A 95 6.01 -0.71 -9.59
N ARG A 96 5.97 -1.93 -10.14
CA ARG A 96 7.13 -2.81 -10.15
C ARG A 96 8.28 -2.19 -10.94
N TRP A 97 7.99 -1.67 -12.13
CA TRP A 97 8.96 -1.02 -12.99
C TRP A 97 9.65 0.13 -12.26
N PHE A 98 8.91 0.97 -11.54
CA PHE A 98 9.48 2.03 -10.70
C PHE A 98 10.50 1.50 -9.69
N TYR A 99 10.14 0.47 -8.90
CA TYR A 99 11.05 -0.08 -7.88
C TYR A 99 12.26 -0.83 -8.46
N GLU A 100 12.15 -1.33 -9.69
CA GLU A 100 13.25 -1.96 -10.44
C GLU A 100 14.24 -0.94 -11.04
N GLN A 101 13.89 0.34 -11.06
CA GLN A 101 14.81 1.38 -11.53
C GLN A 101 16.05 1.53 -10.66
N ALA A 102 17.10 2.08 -11.27
CA ALA A 102 18.29 2.51 -10.56
C ALA A 102 17.92 3.51 -9.45
N THR A 103 18.58 3.37 -8.30
CA THR A 103 18.42 4.25 -7.14
C THR A 103 18.57 5.74 -7.50
N GLU A 104 19.43 6.05 -8.47
CA GLU A 104 19.72 7.40 -8.96
C GLU A 104 18.50 8.06 -9.58
N VAL A 105 17.64 7.28 -10.24
CA VAL A 105 16.38 7.77 -10.81
C VAL A 105 15.37 7.99 -9.68
N LYS A 106 15.21 7.01 -8.78
CA LYS A 106 14.25 7.08 -7.66
C LYS A 106 14.57 8.20 -6.66
N LYS A 107 15.85 8.59 -6.54
CA LYS A 107 16.31 9.72 -5.72
C LYS A 107 15.67 11.05 -6.09
N GLU A 108 15.27 11.25 -7.34
CA GLU A 108 14.61 12.48 -7.79
C GLU A 108 13.26 12.69 -7.09
N SER A 109 12.55 11.59 -6.84
CA SER A 109 11.28 11.57 -6.11
C SER A 109 11.46 11.45 -4.60
N TYR A 110 12.69 11.32 -4.08
CA TYR A 110 12.91 11.10 -2.65
C TYR A 110 12.49 12.31 -1.81
N ALA A 111 11.51 12.11 -0.94
CA ALA A 111 11.05 13.13 -0.01
C ALA A 111 10.38 12.54 1.24
N ARG A 112 10.50 13.28 2.35
CA ARG A 112 9.76 13.04 3.60
C ARG A 112 8.79 14.20 3.92
N ASP A 113 8.64 15.14 2.99
CA ASP A 113 7.74 16.28 3.12
C ASP A 113 6.33 15.86 2.66
N PRO A 114 5.35 15.79 3.57
CA PRO A 114 3.99 15.32 3.26
C PRO A 114 3.19 16.32 2.42
N THR A 115 3.74 17.51 2.13
CA THR A 115 3.09 18.50 1.25
C THR A 115 3.38 18.27 -0.23
N LYS A 116 4.34 17.38 -0.56
CA LYS A 116 4.62 17.01 -1.94
C LYS A 116 3.51 16.16 -2.53
N THR A 117 3.16 16.42 -3.79
CA THR A 117 2.16 15.64 -4.53
C THR A 117 2.61 14.20 -4.78
N VAL A 118 3.88 14.02 -5.13
CA VAL A 118 4.52 12.72 -5.30
C VAL A 118 5.74 12.66 -4.41
N MET A 119 5.89 11.56 -3.68
CA MET A 119 7.06 11.30 -2.86
C MET A 119 7.39 9.81 -2.80
N TYR A 120 8.68 9.52 -2.88
CA TYR A 120 9.26 8.23 -2.57
C TYR A 120 10.04 8.31 -1.26
N ASN A 121 9.91 7.33 -0.38
CA ASN A 121 10.81 7.18 0.76
C ASN A 121 10.94 5.72 1.19
N SER A 122 11.99 5.47 1.95
CA SER A 122 12.21 4.22 2.67
C SER A 122 12.08 4.51 4.16
N ASN A 123 11.59 3.54 4.93
CA ASN A 123 11.52 3.64 6.40
C ASN A 123 10.72 4.88 6.85
N PHE A 124 9.42 4.89 6.52
CA PHE A 124 8.52 6.00 6.82
C PHE A 124 8.65 6.46 8.29
N ASP A 125 8.65 5.51 9.22
CA ASP A 125 8.72 5.77 10.67
C ASP A 125 10.14 5.95 11.23
N LEU A 126 11.18 6.08 10.38
CA LEU A 126 12.58 6.05 10.82
C LEU A 126 12.92 7.03 11.96
N TYR A 127 12.22 8.17 12.02
CA TYR A 127 12.46 9.22 13.03
C TYR A 127 11.34 9.35 14.07
N SER A 128 10.29 8.54 13.98
CA SER A 128 9.10 8.62 14.84
C SER A 128 8.79 7.33 15.59
N GLY A 129 9.30 6.18 15.12
CA GLY A 129 9.05 4.85 15.68
C GLY A 129 10.17 4.34 16.59
N ILE A 130 9.83 3.37 17.44
CA ILE A 130 10.80 2.60 18.25
C ILE A 130 11.57 1.58 17.39
N SER A 131 10.94 1.13 16.30
CA SER A 131 11.53 0.37 15.20
C SER A 131 10.94 0.88 13.89
N THR A 132 11.59 0.61 12.77
CA THR A 132 11.10 1.00 11.44
C THR A 132 10.58 -0.20 10.66
N ASN A 133 9.71 0.06 9.68
CA ASN A 133 9.11 -0.97 8.84
C ASN A 133 10.10 -1.43 7.76
N TRP A 134 10.08 -2.73 7.46
CA TRP A 134 10.75 -3.26 6.28
C TRP A 134 9.91 -2.98 5.01
N SER A 135 9.79 -1.70 4.64
CA SER A 135 9.08 -1.27 3.43
C SER A 135 9.67 -0.01 2.78
N ASP A 136 9.73 -0.01 1.46
CA ASP A 136 9.89 1.19 0.64
C ASP A 136 8.51 1.64 0.13
N ILE A 137 8.21 2.94 0.14
CA ILE A 137 6.87 3.48 -0.15
C ILE A 137 6.95 4.60 -1.19
N ILE A 138 6.05 4.56 -2.18
CA ILE A 138 5.71 5.69 -3.03
C ILE A 138 4.30 6.17 -2.68
N ILE A 139 4.15 7.48 -2.49
CA ILE A 139 2.88 8.15 -2.20
C ILE A 139 2.60 9.12 -3.34
N CYS A 140 1.39 9.04 -3.89
CA CYS A 140 0.88 9.94 -4.91
C CYS A 140 -0.47 10.50 -4.46
N HIS A 141 -0.49 11.80 -4.15
CA HIS A 141 -1.69 12.52 -3.76
C HIS A 141 -2.47 12.94 -5.01
N MET A 142 -3.53 12.20 -5.32
CA MET A 142 -4.38 12.45 -6.50
C MET A 142 -5.45 13.54 -6.27
N ALA A 143 -5.66 13.97 -5.03
CA ALA A 143 -6.70 14.93 -4.64
C ALA A 143 -6.14 15.96 -3.64
N PRO A 144 -6.65 17.20 -3.63
CA PRO A 144 -7.68 17.74 -4.53
C PRO A 144 -7.17 18.02 -5.95
N ASN A 145 -5.86 18.24 -6.11
CA ASN A 145 -5.23 18.50 -7.40
C ASN A 145 -4.30 17.32 -7.72
N PRO A 146 -4.53 16.59 -8.82
CA PRO A 146 -3.62 15.53 -9.23
C PRO A 146 -2.29 16.10 -9.73
N PRO A 147 -1.20 15.31 -9.67
CA PRO A 147 0.09 15.71 -10.24
C PRO A 147 0.00 15.93 -11.75
N ASN A 148 0.80 16.86 -12.26
CA ASN A 148 0.87 17.16 -13.69
C ASN A 148 1.69 16.08 -14.39
N ALA A 149 1.08 15.42 -15.39
CA ALA A 149 1.76 14.38 -16.16
C ALA A 149 3.05 14.86 -16.88
N GLU A 150 3.18 16.16 -17.14
CA GLU A 150 4.33 16.76 -17.85
C GLU A 150 5.48 17.21 -16.93
N ASP A 151 5.21 17.46 -15.63
CA ASP A 151 6.24 17.85 -14.66
C ASP A 151 6.81 16.64 -13.91
N ASP A 152 6.04 15.54 -13.81
CA ASP A 152 6.35 14.34 -13.03
C ASP A 152 6.61 13.10 -13.92
N VAL A 153 7.08 13.29 -15.16
CA VAL A 153 7.29 12.26 -16.21
C VAL A 153 8.15 11.06 -15.79
N TYR A 154 8.81 11.12 -14.63
CA TYR A 154 9.58 10.01 -14.07
C TYR A 154 8.82 9.14 -13.06
N VAL A 155 7.53 9.40 -12.82
CA VAL A 155 6.80 8.84 -11.67
C VAL A 155 5.72 7.81 -12.02
N ILE A 156 5.21 7.77 -13.26
CA ILE A 156 4.21 6.75 -13.65
C ILE A 156 4.50 6.25 -15.06
#